data_AF-A0A948FUL0-F1
#
_entry.id   AF-A0A948FUL0-F1
#
_cell.length_a   1.000
_cell.length_b   1.000
_cell.length_c   1.000
_cell.angle_alpha   90.00
_cell.angle_beta   90.00
_cell.angle_gamma   90.00
#
_symmetry.space_group_name_H-M   'P 1'
#
loop_
_entity.id
_entity.type
_entity.pdbx_description
1 polymer ?
#
loop_
_entity_poly.entity_id
_entity_poly.type
_entity_poly.pdbx_seq_one_letter_code
_entity_poly.pdbx_strand_id
1 'polypeptide(L)'
;EFMGWLSPGANKHSSLRIYLSQFFKKRIPYTTNTNGSERAMVPVGAYEKVMPLDILPTQLLRSLIVGDTQVAQTLGCLELDEEDLALCTYVCPGKYEFGPILRDNLSRIEKEG
;
A
#
# COMPACT_ATOMS: atom_id res chain seq x y z
N GLU A 1 3.05 24.26 2.33
CA GLU A 1 2.56 24.05 3.72
C GLU A 1 3.65 24.42 4.71
N PHE A 2 3.29 25.04 5.85
CA PHE A 2 4.23 25.29 6.94
C PHE A 2 4.75 23.94 7.49
N MET A 3 6.08 23.74 7.43
CA MET A 3 6.82 22.53 7.85
C MET A 3 6.58 21.23 7.04
N GLY A 4 5.97 21.27 5.85
CA GLY A 4 5.92 20.12 4.92
C GLY A 4 5.48 18.79 5.56
N TRP A 5 6.34 17.77 5.51
CA TRP A 5 6.08 16.45 6.11
C TRP A 5 6.06 16.44 7.65
N LEU A 6 6.75 17.40 8.29
CA LEU A 6 6.75 17.63 9.75
C LEU A 6 5.52 18.40 10.23
N SER A 7 4.66 18.84 9.31
CA SER A 7 3.46 19.57 9.67
C SER A 7 2.55 18.70 10.56
N PRO A 8 2.00 19.25 11.66
CA PRO A 8 1.10 18.52 12.54
C PRO A 8 -0.24 18.13 11.88
N GLY A 9 -0.51 18.65 10.68
CA GLY A 9 -1.53 18.11 9.76
C GLY A 9 -2.97 18.16 10.30
N ALA A 10 -3.38 19.29 10.88
CA ALA A 10 -4.72 19.45 11.47
C ALA A 10 -5.89 19.18 10.49
N ASN A 11 -5.65 19.29 9.17
CA ASN A 11 -6.63 19.02 8.11
C ASN A 11 -6.20 17.87 7.18
N LYS A 12 -5.36 16.92 7.62
CA LYS A 12 -4.88 15.79 6.79
C LYS A 12 -5.34 14.45 7.33
N HIS A 13 -5.72 13.54 6.45
CA HIS A 13 -6.03 12.16 6.84
C HIS A 13 -4.75 11.33 6.95
N SER A 14 -4.69 10.39 7.89
CA SER A 14 -3.66 9.35 7.96
C SER A 14 -4.22 8.05 8.52
N SER A 15 -3.94 6.95 7.80
CA SER A 15 -4.30 5.58 8.23
C SER A 15 -3.61 5.19 9.55
N LEU A 16 -2.35 5.59 9.73
CA LEU A 16 -1.59 5.37 10.97
C LEU A 16 -1.92 6.37 12.08
N ARG A 17 -2.89 7.27 11.88
CA ARG A 17 -3.39 8.19 12.92
C ARG A 17 -2.33 9.13 13.52
N ILE A 18 -1.32 9.49 12.72
CA ILE A 18 -0.19 10.34 13.16
C ILE A 18 -0.50 11.85 13.18
N TYR A 19 -1.56 12.30 12.50
CA TYR A 19 -1.91 13.71 12.39
C TYR A 19 -2.88 14.17 13.50
N LEU A 20 -2.81 15.45 13.86
CA LEU A 20 -3.70 16.06 14.87
C LEU A 20 -5.19 16.00 14.50
N SER A 21 -5.49 15.87 13.21
CA SER A 21 -6.84 15.74 12.69
C SER A 21 -7.64 14.59 13.33
N GLN A 22 -6.97 13.54 13.80
CA GLN A 22 -7.62 12.43 14.51
C GLN A 22 -8.37 12.91 15.76
N PHE A 23 -7.82 13.87 16.51
CA PHE A 23 -8.41 14.33 17.78
C PHE A 23 -9.69 15.13 17.56
N PHE A 24 -9.77 15.87 16.45
CA PHE A 24 -10.91 16.76 16.17
C PHE A 24 -12.06 16.08 15.41
N LYS A 25 -11.89 14.82 14.97
CA LYS A 25 -12.91 13.99 14.26
C LYS A 25 -13.70 14.75 13.17
N LYS A 26 -13.06 15.72 12.51
CA LYS A 26 -13.68 16.57 11.48
C LYS A 26 -13.66 15.86 10.12
N ARG A 27 -14.65 16.15 9.26
CA ARG A 27 -14.59 15.74 7.84
C ARG A 27 -13.39 16.43 7.16
N ILE A 28 -12.50 15.63 6.61
CA ILE A 28 -11.29 16.09 5.91
C ILE A 28 -11.52 15.93 4.41
N PRO A 29 -11.26 16.96 3.58
CA PRO A 29 -11.28 16.80 2.13
C PRO A 29 -10.13 15.89 1.70
N TYR A 30 -10.44 14.83 0.95
CA TYR A 30 -9.43 13.96 0.37
C TYR A 30 -8.84 14.58 -0.89
N THR A 31 -7.55 14.34 -1.10
CA THR A 31 -6.80 14.75 -2.28
C THR A 31 -6.00 13.56 -2.79
N THR A 32 -5.71 13.50 -4.09
CA THR A 32 -4.87 12.46 -4.69
C THR A 32 -3.36 12.68 -4.50
N ASN A 33 -2.97 13.61 -3.62
CA ASN A 33 -1.56 13.91 -3.35
C ASN A 33 -0.92 12.82 -2.47
N THR A 34 0.23 12.29 -2.88
CA THR A 34 1.00 11.26 -2.16
C THR A 34 1.57 11.75 -0.83
N ASN A 35 1.69 13.07 -0.65
CA ASN A 35 2.23 13.74 0.54
C ASN A 35 3.64 13.22 0.92
N GLY A 36 4.51 13.00 -0.08
CA GLY A 36 5.88 12.55 0.13
C GLY A 36 6.51 11.99 -1.15
N SER A 37 7.65 11.32 -0.99
CA SER A 37 8.36 10.61 -2.06
C SER A 37 8.31 9.10 -1.86
N GLU A 38 8.68 8.36 -2.89
CA GLU A 38 8.93 6.92 -2.84
C GLU A 38 10.01 6.58 -1.81
N ARG A 39 9.80 5.48 -1.07
CA ARG A 39 10.71 4.97 -0.03
C ARG A 39 10.59 3.45 0.06
N ALA A 40 11.57 2.82 0.69
CA ALA A 40 11.52 1.38 0.97
C ALA A 40 10.23 0.97 1.71
N MET A 41 9.74 -0.23 1.40
CA MET A 41 8.59 -0.81 2.08
C MET A 41 8.92 -1.06 3.56
N VAL A 42 8.06 -0.58 4.45
CA VAL A 42 8.21 -0.78 5.90
C VAL A 42 7.08 -1.67 6.42
N PRO A 43 7.38 -2.84 7.03
CA PRO A 43 6.38 -3.77 7.53
C PRO A 43 5.84 -3.31 8.90
N VAL A 44 4.94 -2.32 8.91
CA VAL A 44 4.34 -1.74 10.13
C VAL A 44 2.97 -2.35 10.51
N GLY A 45 2.56 -3.45 9.88
CA GLY A 45 1.27 -4.08 10.15
C GLY A 45 0.06 -3.35 9.54
N ALA A 46 0.30 -2.44 8.58
CA ALA A 46 -0.76 -1.64 7.96
C ALA A 46 -1.54 -2.43 6.89
N TYR A 47 -0.85 -3.32 6.16
CA TYR A 47 -1.44 -4.10 5.08
C TYR A 47 -2.38 -5.18 5.63
N GLU A 48 -2.01 -5.81 6.74
CA GLU A 48 -2.79 -6.82 7.47
C GLU A 48 -4.11 -6.27 8.00
N LYS A 49 -4.20 -4.95 8.23
CA LYS A 49 -5.44 -4.31 8.70
C LYS A 49 -6.45 -4.04 7.59
N VAL A 50 -5.99 -4.00 6.34
CA VAL A 50 -6.84 -3.65 5.18
C VAL A 50 -7.09 -4.83 4.26
N MET A 51 -6.22 -5.85 4.30
CA MET A 51 -6.39 -7.07 3.51
C MET A 51 -7.49 -7.94 4.15
N PRO A 52 -8.60 -8.21 3.44
CA PRO A 52 -9.68 -9.04 3.97
C PRO A 52 -9.46 -10.54 3.78
N LEU A 53 -8.55 -10.92 2.87
CA LEU A 53 -8.24 -12.31 2.54
C LEU A 53 -7.26 -12.92 3.55
N ASP A 54 -7.36 -14.25 3.74
CA ASP A 54 -6.46 -15.02 4.61
C ASP A 54 -5.13 -15.30 3.91
N ILE A 55 -4.37 -14.23 3.68
CA ILE A 55 -3.03 -14.27 3.09
C ILE A 55 -2.05 -13.46 3.94
N LEU A 56 -0.76 -13.59 3.64
CA LEU A 56 0.30 -12.82 4.30
C LEU A 56 0.66 -11.59 3.43
N PRO A 57 -0.06 -10.45 3.56
CA PRO A 57 0.06 -9.35 2.62
C PRO A 57 1.44 -8.71 2.65
N THR A 58 2.08 -8.52 3.80
CA THR A 58 3.44 -7.95 3.86
C THR A 58 4.45 -8.80 3.07
N GLN A 59 4.36 -10.13 3.18
CA GLN A 59 5.25 -11.06 2.52
C GLN A 59 4.97 -11.07 1.02
N LEU A 60 3.69 -11.11 0.64
CA LEU A 60 3.25 -11.10 -0.75
C LEU A 60 3.68 -9.81 -1.45
N LEU A 61 3.35 -8.65 -0.88
CA LEU A 61 3.69 -7.35 -1.45
C LEU A 61 5.21 -7.16 -1.59
N ARG A 62 6.00 -7.69 -0.64
CA ARG A 62 7.47 -7.69 -0.76
C ARG A 62 7.94 -8.55 -1.93
N SER A 63 7.39 -9.74 -2.11
CA SER A 63 7.73 -10.61 -3.25
C SER A 63 7.34 -9.98 -4.57
N LEU A 64 6.18 -9.30 -4.63
CA LEU A 64 5.72 -8.55 -5.81
C LEU A 64 6.69 -7.41 -6.17
N ILE A 65 7.15 -6.62 -5.19
CA ILE A 65 8.13 -5.54 -5.41
C ILE A 65 9.46 -6.07 -5.95
N VAL A 66 9.95 -7.19 -5.41
CA VAL A 66 11.21 -7.81 -5.85
C VAL A 66 11.06 -8.52 -7.20
N GLY A 67 9.84 -8.91 -7.56
CA GLY A 67 9.55 -9.69 -8.76
C GLY A 67 9.82 -11.18 -8.60
N ASP A 68 9.74 -11.70 -7.37
CA ASP A 68 9.86 -13.14 -7.10
C ASP A 68 8.51 -13.83 -7.35
N THR A 69 8.32 -14.28 -8.58
CA THR A 69 7.06 -14.88 -9.06
C THR A 69 6.77 -16.24 -8.44
N GLN A 70 7.78 -17.00 -8.00
CA GLN A 70 7.59 -18.33 -7.39
C GLN A 70 7.02 -18.18 -5.97
N VAL A 71 7.59 -17.27 -5.18
CA VAL A 71 7.07 -16.98 -3.85
C VAL A 71 5.72 -16.27 -3.95
N ALA A 72 5.55 -15.34 -4.89
CA ALA A 72 4.27 -14.65 -5.09
C ALA A 72 3.11 -15.62 -5.40
N GLN A 73 3.34 -16.63 -6.26
CA GLN A 73 2.35 -17.67 -6.54
C GLN A 73 2.01 -18.50 -5.31
N THR A 74 3.01 -18.90 -4.53
CA THR A 74 2.81 -19.66 -3.29
C THR A 74 2.00 -18.88 -2.25
N LEU A 75 2.12 -17.55 -2.27
CA LEU A 75 1.40 -16.63 -1.39
C LEU A 75 0.02 -16.21 -1.93
N GLY A 76 -0.42 -16.76 -3.07
CA GLY A 76 -1.77 -16.56 -3.59
C GLY A 76 -1.93 -15.38 -4.55
N CYS A 77 -0.87 -14.91 -5.23
CA CYS A 77 -1.00 -13.77 -6.16
C CYS A 77 -1.94 -14.01 -7.35
N LEU A 78 -2.28 -15.27 -7.66
CA LEU A 78 -3.15 -15.65 -8.77
C LEU A 78 -4.64 -15.44 -8.48
N GLU A 79 -5.02 -15.28 -7.21
CA GLU A 79 -6.41 -15.04 -6.78
C GLU A 79 -6.75 -13.55 -6.70
N LEU A 80 -5.82 -12.67 -7.07
CA LEU A 80 -5.92 -11.23 -6.89
C LEU A 80 -5.97 -10.51 -8.23
N ASP A 81 -6.80 -9.47 -8.29
CA ASP A 81 -6.80 -8.44 -9.32
C ASP A 81 -6.17 -7.13 -8.80
N GLU A 82 -5.89 -6.17 -9.68
CA GLU A 82 -5.24 -4.90 -9.28
C GLU A 82 -6.05 -4.11 -8.26
N GLU A 83 -7.38 -4.20 -8.35
CA GLU A 83 -8.31 -3.49 -7.49
C GLU A 83 -8.26 -4.03 -6.05
N ASP A 84 -7.95 -5.31 -5.86
CA ASP A 84 -7.83 -5.92 -4.53
C ASP A 84 -6.65 -5.34 -3.73
N LEU A 85 -5.62 -4.86 -4.43
CA LEU A 85 -4.46 -4.21 -3.82
C LEU A 85 -4.60 -2.69 -3.68
N ALA A 86 -5.71 -2.09 -4.10
CA ALA A 86 -5.91 -0.63 -4.05
C ALA A 86 -5.83 -0.08 -2.62
N LEU A 87 -6.40 -0.80 -1.64
CA LEU A 87 -6.31 -0.40 -0.22
C LEU A 87 -4.89 -0.55 0.32
N CYS A 88 -4.13 -1.55 -0.15
CA CYS A 88 -2.72 -1.73 0.22
C CYS A 88 -1.86 -0.58 -0.31
N THR A 89 -2.12 -0.12 -1.54
CA THR A 89 -1.49 1.08 -2.13
C THR A 89 -1.81 2.32 -1.29
N TYR A 90 -3.08 2.50 -0.92
CA TYR A 90 -3.52 3.65 -0.13
C TYR A 90 -2.81 3.76 1.23
N VAL A 91 -2.65 2.64 1.94
CA VAL A 91 -2.02 2.64 3.27
C VAL A 91 -0.49 2.58 3.22
N CYS A 92 0.11 2.36 2.05
CA CYS A 92 1.54 2.16 1.89
C CYS A 92 2.35 3.38 2.36
N PRO A 93 3.23 3.24 3.37
CA PRO A 93 4.16 4.30 3.77
C PRO A 93 5.21 4.60 2.68
N GLY A 94 5.58 3.57 1.91
CA GLY A 94 6.59 3.61 0.85
C GLY A 94 6.14 4.22 -0.47
N LYS A 95 4.84 4.49 -0.63
CA LYS A 95 4.24 5.06 -1.85
C LYS A 95 4.40 4.17 -3.09
N TYR A 96 4.36 2.86 -2.89
CA TYR A 96 4.28 1.89 -3.99
C TYR A 96 2.87 1.79 -4.54
N GLU A 97 2.78 1.64 -5.86
CA GLU A 97 1.54 1.35 -6.59
C GLU A 97 1.46 -0.16 -6.85
N PHE A 98 0.76 -0.90 -5.98
CA PHE A 98 0.77 -2.37 -6.03
C PHE A 98 -0.04 -2.98 -7.18
N GLY A 99 -1.06 -2.27 -7.69
CA GLY A 99 -1.86 -2.74 -8.83
C GLY A 99 -0.99 -2.99 -10.08
N PRO A 100 -0.31 -1.98 -10.62
CA PRO A 100 0.60 -2.17 -11.76
C PRO A 100 1.68 -3.22 -11.51
N ILE A 101 2.26 -3.25 -10.30
CA ILE A 101 3.27 -4.27 -9.93
C ILE A 101 2.69 -5.68 -10.01
N LEU A 102 1.45 -5.89 -9.54
CA LEU A 102 0.78 -7.18 -9.65
C LEU A 102 0.56 -7.55 -11.13
N ARG A 103 0.05 -6.64 -11.96
CA ARG A 103 -0.16 -6.89 -13.40
C ARG A 103 1.12 -7.32 -14.10
N ASP A 104 2.24 -6.65 -13.79
CA ASP A 104 3.54 -6.98 -14.35
C ASP A 104 4.01 -8.37 -13.93
N ASN A 105 3.81 -8.74 -12.66
CA ASN A 105 4.14 -10.08 -12.15
C ASN A 105 3.26 -11.16 -12.80
N LEU A 106 1.94 -10.96 -12.89
CA LEU A 106 1.01 -11.88 -13.54
C LEU A 106 1.36 -12.07 -15.03
N SER A 107 1.69 -10.99 -15.73
CA SER A 107 2.10 -11.03 -17.14
C SER A 107 3.43 -11.77 -17.35
N ARG A 108 4.32 -11.80 -16.35
CA ARG A 108 5.56 -12.59 -16.40
C ARG A 108 5.27 -14.06 -16.15
N ILE A 109 4.42 -14.37 -15.17
CA ILE A 109 3.97 -15.74 -14.90
C ILE A 109 3.31 -16.35 -16.14
N GLU A 110 2.44 -15.61 -16.83
CA GLU A 110 1.78 -16.07 -18.06
C GLU A 110 2.76 -16.38 -19.21
N LYS A 111 3.90 -15.69 -19.27
CA LYS A 111 4.91 -15.92 -20.32
C LYS A 111 5.87 -17.06 -20.00
N GLU A 112 6.08 -17.33 -18.72
CA GLU A 112 7.06 -18.30 -18.22
C GLU A 112 6.44 -19.68 -17.90
N GLY A 113 5.11 -19.74 -17.71
CA GLY A 113 4.32 -20.96 -17.50
C GLY A 113 3.79 -21.59 -18.78
#